data_AF-A0A7G2CNK5-F1
#
_entry.id   AF-A0A7G2CNK5-F1
#
_cell.length_a   1.000
_cell.length_b   1.000
_cell.length_c   1.000
_cell.angle_alpha   90.00
_cell.angle_beta   90.00
_cell.angle_gamma   90.00
#
_symmetry.space_group_name_H-M   'P 1'
#
loop_
_entity.id
_entity.type
_entity.pdbx_description
1 polymer ?
#
loop_
_entity_poly.entity_id
_entity_poly.type
_entity_poly.pdbx_seq_one_letter_code
_entity_poly.pdbx_strand_id
1 'polypeptide(L)'
;MSTFSPSELEALQFVNDHLRDRKTVHVLVVQSMQPCHQGVRSTLLDDDVQRYLLGVLELLHGKLALRKKLVRSESLYFLDSLTRKEFRDDFVTLAATPMFAA
;
A
#
# COMPACT_ATOMS: atom_id res chain seq x y z
N MET A 1 -2.33 7.77 23.33
CA MET A 1 -1.69 7.50 22.02
C MET A 1 -2.83 7.42 21.02
N SER A 2 -3.00 8.40 20.14
CA SER A 2 -4.06 8.37 19.13
C SER A 2 -3.73 7.29 18.11
N THR A 3 -4.49 6.20 18.13
CA THR A 3 -4.44 5.17 17.08
C THR A 3 -5.03 5.79 15.83
N PHE A 4 -4.18 6.17 14.87
CA PHE A 4 -4.60 6.69 13.58
C PHE A 4 -5.11 5.52 12.73
N SER A 5 -6.32 5.05 13.04
CA SER A 5 -6.98 3.98 12.31
C SER A 5 -7.82 4.58 11.18
N PRO A 6 -7.61 4.16 9.92
CA PRO A 6 -8.40 4.66 8.80
C PRO A 6 -9.88 4.32 8.98
N SER A 7 -10.77 5.22 8.55
CA SER A 7 -12.18 4.87 8.42
C SER A 7 -12.38 3.81 7.33
N GLU A 8 -13.51 3.11 7.36
CA GLU A 8 -13.84 2.09 6.34
C GLU A 8 -13.89 2.67 4.92
N LEU A 9 -14.39 3.90 4.79
CA LEU A 9 -14.51 4.57 3.50
C LEU A 9 -13.13 4.94 2.95
N GLU A 10 -12.28 5.57 3.79
CA GLU A 10 -10.92 5.93 3.40
C GLU A 10 -10.08 4.70 3.03
N ALA A 11 -10.18 3.63 3.83
CA ALA A 11 -9.50 2.37 3.55
C ALA A 11 -9.92 1.78 2.21
N LEU A 12 -11.24 1.74 1.93
CA LEU A 12 -11.74 1.22 0.65
C LEU A 12 -11.33 2.09 -0.54
N GLN A 13 -11.42 3.41 -0.41
CA GLN A 13 -11.02 4.35 -1.46
C GLN A 13 -9.54 4.19 -1.78
N PHE A 14 -8.69 4.22 -0.75
CA PHE A 14 -7.24 4.04 -0.93
C PHE A 14 -6.90 2.76 -1.68
N VAL A 15 -7.47 1.62 -1.27
CA VAL A 15 -7.16 0.33 -1.89
C VAL A 15 -7.70 0.25 -3.33
N ASN A 16 -8.91 0.75 -3.58
CA ASN A 16 -9.51 0.71 -4.91
C ASN A 16 -8.86 1.69 -5.90
N ASP A 17 -8.35 2.82 -5.42
CA ASP A 17 -7.75 3.84 -6.28
C ASP A 17 -6.28 3.55 -6.57
N HIS A 18 -5.52 3.08 -5.55
CA HIS A 18 -4.07 2.94 -5.66
C HIS A 18 -3.59 1.50 -5.76
N LEU A 19 -4.33 0.53 -5.21
CA LEU A 19 -3.90 -0.87 -5.16
C LEU A 19 -4.72 -1.79 -6.06
N ARG A 20 -5.56 -1.27 -6.97
CA ARG A 20 -6.39 -2.13 -7.82
C ARG A 20 -5.61 -2.98 -8.82
N ASP A 21 -4.49 -2.48 -9.33
CA ASP A 21 -3.71 -3.16 -10.36
C ASP A 21 -2.23 -2.75 -10.28
N ARG A 22 -1.38 -3.46 -11.02
CA ARG A 22 0.08 -3.20 -11.01
C ARG A 22 0.44 -1.78 -11.46
N LYS A 23 -0.34 -1.17 -12.36
CA LYS A 23 -0.06 0.17 -12.87
C LYS A 23 -0.34 1.22 -11.80
N THR A 24 -1.46 1.12 -11.08
CA THR A 24 -1.76 2.06 -9.99
C THR A 24 -0.78 1.92 -8.84
N VAL A 25 -0.36 0.69 -8.53
CA VAL A 25 0.66 0.42 -7.50
C VAL A 25 2.01 1.02 -7.91
N HIS A 26 2.43 0.81 -9.16
CA HIS A 26 3.64 1.43 -9.70
C HIS A 26 3.61 2.95 -9.56
N VAL A 27 2.51 3.58 -9.95
CA VAL A 27 2.34 5.04 -9.84
C VAL A 27 2.41 5.50 -8.39
N LEU A 28 1.71 4.83 -7.46
CA LEU A 28 1.79 5.13 -6.02
C LEU A 28 3.23 5.06 -5.52
N VAL A 29 3.93 3.98 -5.86
CA VAL A 29 5.31 3.74 -5.42
C VAL A 29 6.26 4.79 -5.98
N VAL A 30 6.20 5.07 -7.28
CA VAL A 30 7.04 6.10 -7.91
C VAL A 30 6.78 7.48 -7.32
N GLN A 31 5.51 7.84 -7.10
CA GLN A 31 5.14 9.13 -6.49
C GLN A 31 5.58 9.25 -5.02
N SER A 32 5.71 8.13 -4.32
CA SER A 32 6.21 8.11 -2.95
C SER A 32 7.73 8.29 -2.83
N MET A 33 8.47 8.21 -3.95
CA MET A 33 9.93 8.30 -3.93
C MET A 33 10.38 9.74 -3.68
N GLN A 34 11.20 9.94 -2.66
CA GLN A 34 11.79 11.23 -2.32
C GLN A 34 13.33 11.16 -2.27
N PRO A 35 14.03 12.23 -2.68
CA PRO A 35 15.47 12.35 -2.47
C PRO A 35 15.81 12.29 -0.96
N CYS A 36 16.85 11.56 -0.61
CA CYS A 36 17.37 11.46 0.75
C CYS A 36 18.90 11.48 0.72
N HIS A 37 19.54 11.58 1.90
CA HIS A 37 21.01 11.64 2.00
C HIS A 37 21.73 10.41 1.42
N GLN A 38 21.04 9.27 1.30
CA GLN A 38 21.59 8.01 0.78
C GLN A 38 21.08 7.66 -0.63
N GLY A 39 20.42 8.61 -1.32
CA GLY A 39 19.86 8.40 -2.66
C GLY A 39 18.38 8.74 -2.72
N VAL A 40 17.53 7.75 -2.96
CA VAL A 40 16.08 7.90 -3.04
C VAL A 40 15.43 6.90 -2.10
N ARG A 41 14.46 7.33 -1.31
CA ARG A 41 13.69 6.48 -0.40
C ARG A 41 12.20 6.75 -0.58
N SER A 42 11.40 5.69 -0.53
CA SER A 42 9.95 5.78 -0.58
C SER A 42 9.39 6.21 0.79
N THR A 43 8.48 7.18 0.81
CA THR A 43 7.69 7.54 2.01
C THR A 43 6.74 6.44 2.44
N LEU A 44 6.42 5.46 1.56
CA LEU A 44 5.64 4.29 1.96
C LEU A 44 6.34 3.47 3.05
N LEU A 45 7.66 3.57 3.16
CA LEU A 45 8.47 2.88 4.16
C LEU A 45 8.58 3.63 5.49
N ASP A 46 7.96 4.81 5.61
CA ASP A 46 7.93 5.55 6.87
C ASP A 46 7.01 4.89 7.89
N ASP A 47 7.41 4.91 9.16
CA ASP A 47 6.72 4.20 10.23
C ASP A 47 5.25 4.63 10.36
N ASP A 48 4.95 5.91 10.18
CA ASP A 48 3.57 6.45 10.24
C ASP A 48 2.71 5.90 9.09
N VAL A 49 3.29 5.84 7.87
CA VAL A 49 2.60 5.31 6.70
C VAL A 49 2.40 3.80 6.83
N GLN A 50 3.41 3.09 7.34
CA GLN A 50 3.31 1.65 7.59
C GLN A 50 2.26 1.30 8.63
N ARG A 51 2.12 2.10 9.71
CA ARG A 51 1.03 1.95 10.67
C ARG A 51 -0.34 2.18 10.02
N TYR A 52 -0.46 3.17 9.16
CA TYR A 52 -1.69 3.40 8.39
C TYR A 52 -2.04 2.20 7.49
N LEU A 53 -1.08 1.72 6.69
CA LEU A 53 -1.28 0.60 5.77
C LEU A 53 -1.65 -0.70 6.50
N LEU A 54 -1.00 -0.97 7.65
CA LEU A 54 -1.35 -2.08 8.52
C LEU A 54 -2.79 -1.95 9.05
N GLY A 55 -3.20 -0.75 9.47
CA GLY A 55 -4.57 -0.47 9.88
C GLY A 55 -5.59 -0.73 8.77
N VAL A 56 -5.28 -0.36 7.52
CA VAL A 56 -6.11 -0.70 6.34
C VAL A 56 -6.21 -2.22 6.17
N LEU A 57 -5.09 -2.93 6.27
CA LEU A 57 -5.04 -4.39 6.08
C LEU A 57 -5.85 -5.13 7.14
N GLU A 58 -5.68 -4.77 8.42
CA GLU A 58 -6.43 -5.32 9.54
C GLU A 58 -7.94 -5.09 9.38
N LEU A 59 -8.34 -3.88 8.98
CA LEU A 59 -9.74 -3.53 8.75
C LEU A 59 -10.37 -4.38 7.65
N LEU A 60 -9.66 -4.62 6.54
CA LEU A 60 -10.13 -5.45 5.44
C LEU A 60 -10.16 -6.93 5.82
N HIS A 61 -9.17 -7.43 6.55
CA HIS A 61 -9.17 -8.82 7.03
C HIS A 61 -10.31 -9.09 8.02
N GLY A 62 -10.60 -8.14 8.90
CA GLY A 62 -11.68 -8.25 9.89
C GLY A 62 -13.10 -8.13 9.31
N LYS A 63 -13.27 -7.59 8.09
CA LYS A 63 -14.60 -7.23 7.56
C LYS A 63 -14.84 -7.77 6.16
N LEU A 64 -15.56 -8.90 6.08
CA LEU A 64 -15.98 -9.50 4.80
C LEU A 64 -16.78 -8.53 3.92
N ALA A 65 -17.62 -7.69 4.51
CA ALA A 65 -18.41 -6.70 3.76
C ALA A 65 -17.54 -5.68 3.02
N LEU A 66 -16.38 -5.30 3.58
CA LEU A 66 -15.43 -4.43 2.90
C LEU A 66 -14.68 -5.18 1.80
N ARG A 67 -14.23 -6.41 2.06
CA ARG A 67 -13.57 -7.23 1.01
C ARG A 67 -14.45 -7.43 -0.22
N LYS A 68 -15.77 -7.58 -0.05
CA LYS A 68 -16.73 -7.67 -1.14
C LYS A 68 -16.89 -6.39 -1.97
N LYS A 69 -16.42 -5.25 -1.46
CA LYS A 69 -16.44 -3.94 -2.14
C LYS A 69 -15.12 -3.59 -2.84
N LEU A 70 -14.14 -4.49 -2.81
CA LEU A 70 -12.89 -4.29 -3.53
C LEU A 70 -13.12 -4.46 -5.03
N VAL A 71 -12.58 -3.55 -5.83
CA VAL A 71 -12.67 -3.60 -7.30
C VAL A 71 -11.91 -4.80 -7.84
N ARG A 72 -10.79 -5.16 -7.22
CA ARG A 72 -9.95 -6.32 -7.56
C ARG A 72 -9.55 -7.07 -6.29
N SER A 73 -9.63 -8.39 -6.34
CA SER A 73 -9.16 -9.27 -5.26
C SER A 73 -7.67 -9.12 -4.98
N GLU A 74 -6.90 -8.85 -6.03
CA GLU A 74 -5.45 -8.68 -6.04
C GLU A 74 -5.00 -7.47 -5.22
N SER A 75 -5.89 -6.52 -4.94
CA SER A 75 -5.57 -5.35 -4.12
C SER A 75 -5.11 -5.72 -2.71
N LEU A 76 -5.62 -6.83 -2.15
CA LEU A 76 -5.15 -7.35 -0.86
C LEU A 76 -3.72 -7.89 -0.94
N TYR A 77 -3.36 -8.53 -2.05
CA TYR A 77 -1.99 -9.01 -2.25
C TYR A 77 -0.99 -7.86 -2.29
N PHE A 78 -1.31 -6.76 -2.98
CA PHE A 78 -0.45 -5.59 -3.00
C PHE A 78 -0.36 -4.90 -1.64
N LEU A 79 -1.47 -4.78 -0.90
CA LEU A 79 -1.47 -4.20 0.44
C LEU A 79 -0.66 -5.05 1.43
N ASP A 80 -0.83 -6.37 1.40
CA ASP A 80 -0.06 -7.32 2.20
C ASP A 80 1.43 -7.24 1.86
N SER A 81 1.78 -7.08 0.58
CA SER A 81 3.17 -6.92 0.14
C SER A 81 3.80 -5.59 0.59
N LEU A 82 3.01 -4.51 0.68
CA LEU A 82 3.47 -3.21 1.16
C LEU A 82 3.65 -3.14 2.68
N THR A 83 3.09 -4.09 3.43
CA THR A 83 3.06 -4.06 4.91
C THR A 83 3.96 -5.10 5.57
N ARG A 84 4.28 -6.19 4.87
CA ARG A 84 5.14 -7.25 5.43
C ARG A 84 6.59 -6.82 5.51
N LYS A 85 7.10 -6.71 6.74
CA LYS A 85 8.43 -6.18 7.05
C LYS A 85 9.56 -6.95 6.36
N GLU A 86 9.37 -8.25 6.12
CA GLU A 86 10.39 -9.11 5.54
C GLU A 86 10.69 -8.81 4.07
N PHE A 87 9.73 -8.22 3.33
CA PHE A 87 9.88 -8.04 1.88
C PHE A 87 9.26 -6.75 1.33
N ARG A 88 8.70 -5.87 2.16
CA ARG A 88 8.13 -4.60 1.70
C ARG A 88 9.15 -3.72 0.97
N ASP A 89 10.41 -3.70 1.43
CA ASP A 89 11.49 -2.93 0.82
C ASP A 89 11.82 -3.45 -0.59
N ASP A 90 11.89 -4.77 -0.76
CA ASP A 90 12.09 -5.43 -2.06
C ASP A 90 10.88 -5.20 -2.99
N PHE A 91 9.67 -5.29 -2.44
CA PHE A 91 8.45 -5.05 -3.19
C PHE A 91 8.36 -3.60 -3.69
N VAL A 92 8.67 -2.61 -2.83
CA VAL A 92 8.74 -1.19 -3.20
C VAL A 92 9.78 -0.97 -4.30
N THR A 93 10.95 -1.60 -4.18
CA THR A 93 12.01 -1.51 -5.19
C THR A 93 11.55 -2.09 -6.54
N LEU A 94 10.95 -3.28 -6.52
CA LEU A 94 10.42 -3.93 -7.72
C LEU A 94 9.29 -3.11 -8.36
N ALA A 95 8.35 -2.63 -7.55
CA ALA A 95 7.19 -1.86 -7.99
C ALA A 95 7.59 -0.49 -8.56
N ALA A 96 8.74 0.05 -8.19
CA ALA A 96 9.30 1.25 -8.80
C ALA A 96 9.83 1.04 -10.23
N THR A 97 10.05 -0.21 -10.66
CA THR A 97 10.55 -0.51 -12.00
C THR A 97 9.44 -0.42 -13.06
N PRO A 98 9.72 0.05 -14.29
CA PRO A 98 8.71 0.09 -15.36
C PRO A 98 8.14 -1.28 -15.73
N MET A 99 8.93 -2.35 -15.58
CA MET A 99 8.49 -3.72 -15.91
C MET A 99 7.39 -4.23 -14.98
N PHE A 100 7.28 -3.68 -13.76
CA PHE A 100 6.20 -4.06 -12.86
C PHE A 100 4.83 -3.66 -13.40
N ALA A 101 4.75 -2.53 -14.11
CA ALA A 101 3.52 -2.00 -14.70
C ALA A 101 3.19 -2.59 -16.09
N ALA A 102 4.06 -3.45 -16.62
CA ALA A 102 3.94 -4.07 -17.93
C ALA A 102 2.87 -5.18 -17.99
#